data_AF-A0A699HVV5-F1
#
_entry.id   AF-A0A699HVV5-F1
#
_cell.length_a   1.000
_cell.length_b   1.000
_cell.length_c   1.000
_cell.angle_alpha   90.00
_cell.angle_beta   90.00
_cell.angle_gamma   90.00
#
_symmetry.space_group_name_H-M   'P 1'
#
loop_
_entity.id
_entity.type
_entity.pdbx_description
1 polymer ?
#
loop_
_entity_poly.entity_id
_entity_poly.type
_entity_poly.pdbx_seq_one_letter_code
_entity_poly.pdbx_strand_id
1 'polypeptide(L)'
;MNIAAYTEMFNELALLCPDAVPNEKKKVELYIKGLPEIIKGETTSSRHATLNEAVHMAHILLEQKIQAKNERIAESIKRKWENNNQGNNNNNNNHNQATRAGGPAGGPTAAPMARECSFTGFMKCGPT
;
A
#
# COMPACT_ATOMS: atom_id res chain seq x y z
N MET A 1 3.66 3.38 4.42
CA MET A 1 4.93 3.41 3.67
C MET A 1 5.36 4.87 3.57
N ASN A 2 6.49 5.24 4.17
CA ASN A 2 7.14 6.52 3.92
C ASN A 2 8.24 6.26 2.89
N ILE A 3 8.18 6.93 1.73
CA ILE A 3 9.12 6.66 0.63
C ILE A 3 10.55 7.12 0.97
N ALA A 4 10.71 8.21 1.73
CA ALA A 4 12.03 8.69 2.14
C ALA A 4 12.72 7.66 3.06
N ALA A 5 12.05 7.21 4.13
CA ALA A 5 12.59 6.20 5.03
C ALA A 5 12.89 4.87 4.32
N TYR A 6 12.02 4.46 3.39
CA TYR A 6 12.26 3.28 2.56
C TYR A 6 13.50 3.44 1.67
N THR A 7 13.70 4.61 1.08
CA THR A 7 14.85 4.92 0.22
C THR A 7 16.16 4.89 1.00
N GLU A 8 16.17 5.45 2.21
CA GLU A 8 17.33 5.41 3.11
C GLU A 8 17.72 3.97 3.44
N MET A 9 16.75 3.18 3.93
CA MET A 9 16.97 1.76 4.25
C MET A 9 17.43 0.95 3.03
N PHE A 10 16.84 1.20 1.86
CA PHE A 10 17.26 0.54 0.62
C PHE A 10 18.72 0.86 0.26
N ASN A 11 19.13 2.12 0.40
CA ASN A 11 20.51 2.52 0.13
C ASN A 11 21.49 1.90 1.13
N GLU A 12 21.14 1.83 2.42
CA GLU A 12 21.96 1.14 3.42
C GLU A 12 22.15 -0.35 3.07
N LEU A 13 21.08 -1.05 2.70
CA LEU A 13 21.17 -2.45 2.29
C LEU A 13 22.00 -2.63 1.01
N ALA A 14 21.89 -1.70 0.06
CA ALA A 14 22.67 -1.75 -1.17
C ALA A 14 24.17 -1.58 -0.90
N LEU A 15 24.54 -0.81 0.14
CA LEU A 15 25.93 -0.68 0.60
C LEU A 15 26.42 -1.95 1.29
N LEU A 16 25.56 -2.64 2.04
CA LEU A 16 25.91 -3.89 2.73
C LEU A 16 26.07 -5.09 1.77
N CYS A 17 25.35 -5.08 0.64
CA CYS A 17 25.39 -6.15 -0.35
C CYS A 17 25.69 -5.64 -1.78
N PRO A 18 26.91 -5.17 -2.08
CA PRO A 18 27.25 -4.64 -3.39
C PRO A 18 27.03 -5.63 -4.54
N ASP A 19 27.28 -6.92 -4.30
CA ASP A 19 27.10 -7.99 -5.28
C ASP A 19 25.63 -8.17 -5.69
N ALA A 20 24.68 -7.86 -4.80
CA ALA A 20 23.25 -7.90 -5.09
C ALA A 20 22.79 -6.70 -5.93
N VAL A 21 23.53 -5.59 -5.88
CA VAL A 21 23.23 -4.32 -6.56
C VAL A 21 24.44 -3.89 -7.41
N PRO A 22 24.86 -4.69 -8.41
CA PRO A 22 26.13 -4.49 -9.11
C PRO A 22 26.13 -3.27 -10.05
N ASN A 23 24.97 -2.71 -10.38
CA ASN A 23 24.84 -1.54 -11.25
C ASN A 23 23.54 -0.78 -10.99
N GLU A 24 23.47 0.46 -11.51
CA GLU A 24 22.32 1.36 -11.33
C GLU A 24 21.01 0.78 -11.89
N LYS A 25 21.06 0.09 -13.03
CA LYS A 25 19.87 -0.57 -13.60
C LYS A 25 19.28 -1.60 -12.63
N LYS A 26 20.14 -2.42 -12.00
CA LYS A 26 19.70 -3.41 -11.01
C LYS A 26 19.19 -2.74 -9.74
N LYS A 27 19.83 -1.64 -9.33
CA LYS A 27 19.39 -0.79 -8.21
C LYS A 27 17.97 -0.30 -8.40
N VAL A 28 17.67 0.29 -9.56
CA VAL A 28 16.33 0.77 -9.92
C VAL A 28 15.32 -0.38 -9.94
N GLU A 29 15.66 -1.52 -10.56
CA GLU A 29 14.78 -2.69 -10.63
C GLU A 29 14.40 -3.22 -9.24
N LEU A 30 15.39 -3.37 -8.35
CA LEU A 30 15.18 -3.86 -6.99
C LEU A 30 14.39 -2.86 -6.13
N TYR A 31 14.66 -1.56 -6.29
CA TYR A 31 13.92 -0.51 -5.62
C TYR A 31 12.44 -0.55 -5.99
N ILE A 32 12.12 -0.61 -7.29
CA ILE A 32 10.74 -0.68 -7.79
C ILE A 32 10.05 -1.97 -7.31
N LYS A 33 10.77 -3.10 -7.27
CA LYS A 33 10.23 -4.38 -6.79
C LYS A 33 9.78 -4.36 -5.32
N GLY A 34 10.36 -3.52 -4.48
CA GLY A 34 9.94 -3.37 -3.08
C GLY A 34 8.88 -2.27 -2.85
N LEU A 35 8.46 -1.54 -3.89
CA LEU A 35 7.41 -0.54 -3.74
C LEU A 35 6.03 -1.18 -3.49
N PRO A 36 5.10 -0.47 -2.81
CA PRO A 36 3.75 -0.96 -2.58
C PRO A 36 3.00 -1.17 -3.91
N GLU A 37 2.20 -2.24 -3.98
CA GLU A 37 1.43 -2.63 -5.18
C GLU A 37 0.61 -1.47 -5.77
N ILE A 38 0.09 -0.58 -4.90
CA ILE A 38 -0.75 0.58 -5.24
C ILE A 38 -0.06 1.61 -6.16
N ILE A 39 1.27 1.63 -6.21
CA ILE A 39 2.06 2.52 -7.06
C ILE A 39 3.05 1.75 -7.95
N LYS A 40 3.35 0.49 -7.60
CA LYS A 40 4.34 -0.35 -8.29
C LYS A 40 4.03 -0.50 -9.78
N GLY A 41 2.75 -0.64 -10.16
CA GLY A 41 2.34 -0.78 -11.56
C GLY A 41 2.73 0.43 -12.39
N GLU A 42 2.32 1.62 -11.95
CA GLU A 42 2.61 2.89 -12.59
C GLU A 42 4.11 3.23 -12.58
N THR A 43 4.81 2.94 -11.49
CA THR A 43 6.27 3.12 -11.44
C THR A 43 7.00 2.15 -12.37
N THR A 44 6.53 0.91 -12.52
CA THR A 44 7.14 -0.08 -13.44
C THR A 44 6.93 0.30 -14.92
N SER A 45 5.80 0.92 -15.23
CA SER A 45 5.51 1.40 -16.61
C SER A 45 6.40 2.57 -17.03
N SER A 46 6.90 3.35 -16.08
CA SER A 46 7.83 4.44 -16.33
C SER A 46 9.26 3.90 -16.43
N ARG A 47 10.01 4.34 -17.45
CA ARG A 47 11.41 3.95 -17.64
C ARG A 47 12.31 4.93 -16.92
N HIS A 48 12.69 4.59 -15.69
CA HIS A 48 13.62 5.38 -14.90
C HIS A 48 15.06 4.98 -15.22
N ALA A 49 15.90 5.95 -15.54
CA ALA A 49 17.33 5.73 -15.80
C ALA A 49 18.14 5.70 -14.50
N THR A 50 17.66 6.38 -13.45
CA THR A 50 18.32 6.53 -12.16
C THR A 50 17.38 6.21 -10.99
N LEU A 51 17.95 5.84 -9.85
CA LEU A 51 17.18 5.61 -8.62
C LEU A 51 16.39 6.86 -8.22
N ASN A 52 17.00 8.04 -8.34
CA ASN A 52 16.37 9.30 -7.91
C ASN A 52 15.09 9.60 -8.70
N GLU A 53 15.07 9.32 -10.00
CA GLU A 53 13.86 9.44 -10.81
C GLU A 53 12.76 8.48 -10.32
N ALA A 54 13.11 7.23 -10.02
CA ALA A 54 12.17 6.24 -9.50
C ALA A 54 11.63 6.63 -8.11
N VAL A 55 12.48 7.21 -7.24
CA VAL A 55 12.09 7.74 -5.93
C VAL A 55 11.11 8.90 -6.10
N HIS A 56 11.43 9.89 -6.94
CA HIS A 56 10.58 11.05 -7.19
C HIS A 56 9.21 10.64 -7.74
N MET A 57 9.16 9.73 -8.72
CA MET A 57 7.91 9.22 -9.24
C MET A 57 7.10 8.45 -8.19
N ALA A 58 7.75 7.67 -7.31
CA ALA A 58 7.06 6.99 -6.22
C ALA A 58 6.43 7.95 -5.20
N HIS A 59 7.11 9.07 -4.88
CA HIS A 59 6.54 10.14 -4.04
C HIS A 59 5.29 10.74 -4.67
N ILE A 60 5.39 11.20 -5.93
CA ILE A 60 4.28 11.81 -6.66
C ILE A 60 3.07 10.87 -6.72
N LEU A 61 3.29 9.61 -7.10
CA LEU A 61 2.21 8.63 -7.21
C LEU A 61 1.56 8.34 -5.86
N LEU A 62 2.33 8.23 -4.78
CA LEU A 62 1.78 7.98 -3.47
C LEU A 62 0.90 9.15 -2.99
N GLU A 63 1.37 10.38 -3.16
CA GLU A 63 0.60 11.59 -2.84
C GLU A 63 -0.69 11.68 -3.65
N GLN A 64 -0.62 11.43 -4.96
CA GLN A 64 -1.79 11.40 -5.84
C GLN A 64 -2.83 10.36 -5.39
N LYS A 65 -2.39 9.14 -5.02
CA LYS A 65 -3.30 8.09 -4.53
C LYS A 65 -3.95 8.45 -3.19
N ILE A 66 -3.21 9.12 -2.30
CA ILE A 66 -3.73 9.61 -1.01
C ILE A 66 -4.78 10.69 -1.27
N GLN A 67 -4.45 11.69 -2.08
CA GLN A 67 -5.34 12.80 -2.41
C GLN A 67 -6.66 12.31 -3.04
N ALA A 68 -6.57 11.44 -4.06
CA ALA A 68 -7.75 10.86 -4.72
C ALA A 68 -8.61 9.99 -3.78
N LYS A 69 -8.02 9.42 -2.73
CA LYS A 69 -8.77 8.69 -1.70
C LYS A 69 -9.49 9.66 -0.75
N ASN A 70 -8.82 10.73 -0.34
CA ASN A 70 -9.39 11.74 0.54
C ASN A 70 -10.58 12.46 -0.12
N GLU A 71 -10.47 12.80 -1.41
CA GLU A 71 -11.55 13.41 -2.19
C GLU A 71 -12.78 12.50 -2.26
N ARG A 72 -12.60 11.22 -2.58
CA ARG A 72 -13.71 10.26 -2.60
C ARG A 72 -14.39 10.10 -1.24
N ILE A 73 -13.63 10.16 -0.14
CA ILE A 73 -14.17 10.12 1.22
C ILE A 73 -14.97 11.40 1.50
N ALA A 74 -14.42 12.58 1.17
CA ALA A 74 -15.10 13.86 1.35
C ALA A 74 -16.43 13.92 0.57
N GLU A 75 -16.44 13.49 -0.68
CA GLU A 75 -17.64 13.40 -1.50
C GLU A 75 -18.67 12.40 -0.95
N SER A 76 -18.21 11.27 -0.41
CA SER A 76 -19.08 10.28 0.22
C SER A 76 -19.75 10.84 1.48
N ILE A 77 -19.02 11.59 2.29
CA ILE A 77 -19.55 12.25 3.49
C ILE A 77 -20.57 13.33 3.09
N LYS A 78 -20.23 14.17 2.11
CA LYS A 78 -21.11 15.23 1.59
C LYS A 78 -22.45 14.67 1.14
N ARG A 79 -22.45 13.65 0.26
CA ARG A 79 -23.66 13.01 -0.24
C ARG A 79 -24.52 12.40 0.88
N LYS A 80 -23.89 11.80 1.89
CA LYS A 80 -24.62 11.24 3.04
C LYS A 80 -25.32 12.33 3.86
N TRP A 81 -24.66 13.47 4.07
CA TRP A 81 -25.24 14.61 4.77
C TRP A 81 -26.41 15.23 3.99
N GLU A 82 -26.29 15.37 2.67
CA GLU A 82 -27.37 15.85 1.80
C GLU A 82 -28.60 14.91 1.85
N ASN A 83 -28.39 13.59 1.74
CA ASN A 83 -29.47 12.61 1.82
C ASN A 83 -30.21 12.64 3.17
N ASN A 84 -29.49 12.83 4.28
CA ASN A 84 -30.10 12.88 5.61
C ASN A 84 -30.92 14.16 5.81
N ASN A 85 -30.52 15.28 5.20
CA ASN A 85 -31.24 16.55 5.28
C ASN A 85 -32.45 16.63 4.32
N GLN A 86 -32.50 15.79 3.29
CA GLN A 86 -33.64 15.66 2.38
C GLN A 86 -34.73 14.69 2.88
N GLY A 87 -34.55 14.06 4.04
CA GLY A 87 -35.50 13.13 4.62
C GLY A 87 -36.62 13.81 5.41
N ASN A 88 -37.68 14.26 4.72
CA ASN A 88 -39.03 14.27 5.30
C ASN A 88 -40.04 13.67 4.30
N ASN A 89 -40.95 12.85 4.84
CA ASN A 89 -42.08 12.15 4.22
C ASN A 89 -41.79 10.82 3.49
N ASN A 90 -41.78 9.69 4.21
CA ASN A 90 -43.01 8.99 4.62
C ASN A 90 -42.71 7.68 5.36
N ASN A 91 -43.45 7.47 6.45
CA ASN A 91 -43.53 6.22 7.19
C ASN A 91 -44.12 5.09 6.32
N ASN A 92 -43.57 3.88 6.43
CA ASN A 92 -44.33 2.76 6.99
C ASN A 92 -43.44 1.56 7.34
N ASN A 93 -43.82 0.95 8.46
CA ASN A 93 -43.17 -0.15 9.16
C ASN A 93 -43.11 -1.44 8.33
N ASN A 94 -42.10 -2.29 8.56
CA ASN A 94 -42.38 -3.58 9.18
C ASN A 94 -41.14 -4.21 9.82
N HIS A 95 -41.36 -4.72 11.01
CA HIS A 95 -40.46 -5.51 11.85
C HIS A 95 -40.39 -6.94 11.31
N ASN A 96 -39.18 -7.51 11.18
CA ASN A 96 -38.98 -8.88 11.66
C ASN A 96 -37.51 -9.19 11.94
N GLN A 97 -37.31 -9.62 13.17
CA GLN A 97 -36.07 -10.08 13.78
C GLN A 97 -35.84 -11.55 13.40
N ALA A 98 -34.64 -11.91 12.96
CA ALA A 98 -34.17 -13.30 13.00
C ALA A 98 -32.66 -13.31 13.22
N THR A 99 -32.30 -13.73 14.42
CA THR A 99 -30.96 -14.06 14.86
C THR A 99 -30.46 -15.32 14.14
N ARG A 100 -29.15 -15.37 13.82
CA ARG A 100 -28.35 -16.61 13.95
C ARG A 100 -26.86 -16.29 13.86
N ALA A 101 -26.18 -16.67 14.94
CA ALA A 101 -24.74 -16.70 15.09
C ALA A 101 -24.13 -17.82 14.22
N GLY A 102 -22.91 -17.57 13.74
CA GLY A 102 -22.03 -18.58 13.15
C GLY A 102 -20.59 -18.05 13.20
N GLY A 103 -19.80 -18.60 14.13
CA GLY A 103 -18.47 -18.11 14.51
C GLY A 103 -17.34 -18.41 13.51
N PRO A 104 -16.09 -18.06 13.87
CA PRO A 104 -14.92 -18.18 13.01
C PRO A 104 -14.32 -19.59 13.07
N ALA A 105 -14.00 -20.18 11.91
CA ALA A 105 -13.20 -21.40 11.82
C ALA A 105 -11.73 -21.03 11.57
N GLY A 106 -10.88 -21.36 12.55
CA GLY A 106 -9.43 -21.17 12.50
C GLY A 106 -8.74 -22.11 11.51
N GLY A 107 -7.66 -21.61 10.91
CA GLY A 107 -6.64 -22.38 10.20
C GLY A 107 -5.30 -22.29 10.94
N PRO A 108 -4.44 -23.31 10.84
CA PRO A 108 -3.33 -23.53 11.76
C PRO A 108 -2.21 -22.50 11.65
N THR A 109 -1.71 -22.07 12.80
CA THR A 109 -0.42 -21.41 12.98
C THR A 109 0.72 -22.35 12.59
N ALA A 110 1.20 -22.24 11.36
CA ALA A 110 2.55 -22.70 11.05
C ALA A 110 3.53 -21.68 11.65
N ALA A 111 4.39 -22.13 12.57
CA ALA A 111 5.50 -21.31 13.04
C ALA A 111 6.30 -20.82 11.82
N PRO A 112 6.68 -19.53 11.74
CA PRO A 112 7.47 -19.09 10.62
C PRO A 112 8.81 -19.84 10.69
N MET A 113 9.06 -20.68 9.68
CA MET A 113 10.41 -21.18 9.42
C MET A 113 11.33 -19.98 9.41
N ALA A 114 12.49 -20.05 10.07
CA ALA A 114 13.50 -19.01 9.99
C ALA A 114 13.77 -18.73 8.51
N ARG A 115 13.23 -17.61 8.01
CA ARG A 115 13.34 -17.24 6.61
C ARG A 115 14.76 -16.77 6.43
N GLU A 116 15.52 -17.42 5.57
CA GLU A 116 16.81 -16.90 5.15
C GLU A 116 16.61 -15.44 4.71
N CYS A 117 17.38 -14.54 5.33
CA CYS A 117 17.30 -13.11 5.08
C CYS A 117 17.86 -12.82 3.68
N SER A 118 17.04 -13.01 2.65
CA SER A 118 17.29 -12.45 1.33
C SER A 118 17.10 -10.94 1.38
N PHE A 119 17.90 -10.19 0.64
CA PHE A 119 17.69 -8.76 0.38
C PHE A 119 16.23 -8.46 -0.01
N THR A 120 15.61 -9.33 -0.82
CA THR A 120 14.19 -9.22 -1.20
C THR A 120 13.22 -9.59 -0.08
N GLY A 121 13.64 -10.48 0.83
CA GLY A 121 12.89 -10.85 2.03
C GLY A 121 12.88 -9.73 3.06
N PHE A 122 14.00 -9.03 3.22
CA PHE A 122 14.15 -7.87 4.10
C PHE A 122 13.29 -6.69 3.62
N MET A 123 13.32 -6.39 2.32
CA MET A 123 12.49 -5.34 1.70
C MET A 123 10.97 -5.55 1.86
N LYS A 124 10.53 -6.80 2.06
CA LYS A 124 9.11 -7.13 2.30
C LYS A 124 8.66 -6.90 3.75
N CYS A 125 9.58 -6.77 4.69
CA CYS A 125 9.26 -6.35 6.05
C CYS A 125 9.17 -4.82 6.05
N GLY A 126 7.95 -4.28 5.92
CA GLY A 126 7.73 -2.84 5.98
C GLY A 126 8.12 -2.24 7.33
N PRO A 127 8.40 -0.93 7.41
CA PRO A 127 8.70 -0.27 8.67
C PRO A 127 7.44 -0.29 9.57
N THR A 128 7.65 -0.73 10.82
CA THR A 128 6.68 -0.70 11.93
C THR A 128 6.24 0.71 12.28
#